data_AF-A0A090V861-F1
#
_entry.id   AF-A0A090V861-F1
#
_cell.length_a   1.000
_cell.length_b   1.000
_cell.length_c   1.000
_cell.angle_alpha   90.00
_cell.angle_beta   90.00
_cell.angle_gamma   90.00
#
_symmetry.space_group_name_H-M   'P 1'
#
loop_
_entity.id
_entity.type
_entity.pdbx_description
1 polymer ?
#
loop_
_entity_poly.entity_id
_entity_poly.type
_entity_poly.pdbx_seq_one_letter_code
_entity_poly.pdbx_strand_id
1 'polypeptide(L)'
;MVLVNVVLFSCTSKTKEKIDEIQNPLVQKSILQYQAPQFDLIKDEDFVPAFKEGLKIHDSEIDAITNNTEAPTFENTVLALELSGEVLDRATNVFYNLTGSSTNPTLQAIEKEYALYFLRIPIIFILILKFIIV
;
A
#
# COMPACT_ATOMS: atom_id res chain seq x y z
N MET A 1 16.07 -43.65 43.61
CA MET A 1 15.96 -44.76 42.64
C MET A 1 14.51 -45.19 42.71
N VAL A 2 13.57 -44.69 41.91
CA VAL A 2 13.49 -44.74 40.44
C VAL A 2 12.72 -43.50 39.90
N LEU A 3 13.16 -43.08 38.71
CA LEU A 3 12.54 -42.23 37.67
C LEU A 3 10.99 -42.27 37.65
N VAL A 4 10.26 -41.20 37.29
CA VAL A 4 10.11 -40.68 35.92
C VAL A 4 9.58 -39.23 35.94
N ASN A 5 10.24 -38.40 35.13
CA ASN A 5 9.95 -37.01 34.80
C ASN A 5 8.88 -36.95 33.68
N VAL A 6 8.43 -35.75 33.31
CA VAL A 6 7.49 -35.41 32.22
C VAL A 6 6.04 -35.17 32.70
N VAL A 7 5.86 -34.07 33.43
CA VAL A 7 4.63 -33.28 33.27
C VAL A 7 4.79 -32.55 31.94
N LEU A 8 4.08 -33.03 30.90
CA LEU A 8 3.86 -32.28 29.67
C LEU A 8 2.99 -31.06 30.03
N PHE A 9 3.63 -29.98 30.46
CA PHE A 9 3.09 -28.65 30.17
C PHE A 9 3.16 -28.52 28.65
N SER A 10 2.05 -28.89 28.00
CA SER A 10 1.80 -28.50 26.63
C SER A 10 1.70 -26.98 26.65
N CYS A 11 2.85 -26.34 26.47
CA CYS A 11 2.97 -25.01 25.94
C CYS A 11 2.16 -25.05 24.64
N THR A 12 0.92 -24.57 24.68
CA THR A 12 0.41 -23.84 23.52
C THR A 12 1.38 -22.69 23.38
N SER A 13 2.35 -22.86 22.48
CA SER A 13 3.24 -21.81 22.03
C SER A 13 2.41 -20.76 21.30
N LYS A 14 1.58 -20.03 22.04
CA LYS A 14 1.19 -18.67 21.69
C LYS A 14 2.43 -17.81 21.84
N THR A 15 3.41 -17.96 20.95
CA THR A 15 4.39 -16.92 20.61
C THR A 15 5.18 -17.41 19.40
N LYS A 16 4.69 -17.09 18.19
CA LYS A 16 5.48 -16.64 17.02
C LYS A 16 4.61 -16.66 15.75
N GLU A 17 3.70 -15.70 15.65
CA GLU A 17 3.29 -15.04 14.39
C GLU A 17 2.84 -13.60 14.72
N LYS A 18 3.67 -12.85 15.45
CA LYS A 18 3.53 -11.40 15.56
C LYS A 18 4.90 -10.74 15.57
N ILE A 19 5.59 -10.92 14.45
CA ILE A 19 6.79 -10.22 14.01
C ILE A 19 6.54 -10.18 12.50
N ASP A 20 5.77 -9.21 11.97
CA ASP A 20 6.26 -7.90 11.57
C ASP A 20 5.13 -6.84 11.57
N GLU A 21 4.94 -6.12 12.68
CA GLU A 21 4.50 -4.72 12.61
C GLU A 21 5.77 -3.85 12.60
N ILE A 22 6.64 -4.07 11.62
CA ILE A 22 7.49 -2.97 11.17
C ILE A 22 6.55 -2.16 10.29
N GLN A 23 5.94 -1.12 10.86
CA GLN A 23 5.08 -0.19 10.12
C GLN A 23 5.92 0.37 8.97
N ASN A 24 5.61 -0.07 7.75
CA ASN A 24 6.31 0.37 6.57
C ASN A 24 6.18 1.91 6.47
N PRO A 25 7.29 2.67 6.43
CA PRO A 25 7.27 4.13 6.50
C PRO A 25 6.56 4.78 5.31
N LEU A 26 6.38 4.04 4.20
CA LEU A 26 5.69 4.48 3.00
C LEU A 26 4.16 4.28 3.07
N VAL A 27 3.66 3.48 4.01
CA VAL A 27 2.22 3.19 4.16
C VAL A 27 1.55 4.14 5.14
N GLN A 28 2.33 4.96 5.85
CA GLN A 28 1.82 5.88 6.88
C GLN A 28 2.17 7.33 6.58
N LYS A 29 1.33 8.22 7.12
CA LYS A 29 1.57 9.65 7.04
C LYS A 29 2.84 10.03 7.78
N SER A 30 3.77 10.69 7.08
CA SER A 30 4.99 11.17 7.71
C SER A 30 4.68 12.24 8.76
N ILE A 31 5.40 12.16 9.89
CA ILE A 31 5.33 13.12 10.99
C ILE A 31 6.23 14.36 10.75
N LEU A 32 7.08 14.33 9.73
CA LEU A 32 7.97 15.44 9.41
C LEU A 32 7.18 16.64 8.88
N GLN A 33 7.80 17.82 8.93
CA GLN A 33 7.20 19.05 8.40
C GLN A 33 6.78 18.87 6.94
N TYR A 34 5.57 19.33 6.60
CA TYR A 34 4.95 19.12 5.29
C TYR A 34 4.74 17.66 4.88
N GLN A 35 4.83 16.72 5.84
CA GLN A 35 4.79 15.28 5.59
C GLN A 35 5.92 14.79 4.68
N ALA A 36 7.10 15.43 4.77
CA ALA A 36 8.27 15.02 4.02
C ALA A 36 8.61 13.54 4.27
N PRO A 37 9.00 12.76 3.25
CA PRO A 37 9.39 11.36 3.44
C PRO A 37 10.54 11.22 4.44
N GLN A 38 10.45 10.22 5.32
CA GLN A 38 11.51 9.86 6.26
C GLN A 38 12.57 9.01 5.55
N PHE A 39 13.37 9.64 4.69
CA PHE A 39 14.38 8.96 3.85
C PHE A 39 15.42 8.17 4.64
N ASP A 40 15.63 8.51 5.92
CA ASP A 40 16.48 7.79 6.86
C ASP A 40 15.95 6.40 7.24
N LEU A 41 14.63 6.18 7.08
CA LEU A 41 13.96 4.92 7.41
C LEU A 41 13.61 4.07 6.18
N ILE A 42 13.51 4.69 5.00
CA ILE A 42 13.06 4.04 3.77
C ILE A 42 14.20 3.22 3.15
N LYS A 43 13.92 1.96 2.84
CA LYS A 43 14.83 1.04 2.14
C LYS A 43 14.19 0.52 0.87
N ASP A 44 15.02 -0.01 -0.03
CA ASP A 44 14.55 -0.57 -1.30
C ASP A 44 13.54 -1.72 -1.08
N GLU A 45 13.69 -2.49 0.00
CA GLU A 45 12.79 -3.59 0.35
C GLU A 45 11.40 -3.13 0.79
N ASP A 46 11.22 -1.86 1.15
CA ASP A 46 9.95 -1.31 1.61
C ASP A 46 8.99 -1.01 0.46
N PHE A 47 9.47 -0.86 -0.77
CA PHE A 47 8.62 -0.45 -1.91
C PHE A 47 7.60 -1.51 -2.31
N VAL A 48 8.02 -2.77 -2.45
CA VAL A 48 7.13 -3.86 -2.89
C VAL A 48 5.98 -4.09 -1.89
N PRO A 49 6.22 -4.20 -0.57
CA PRO A 49 5.14 -4.27 0.42
C PRO A 49 4.24 -3.03 0.40
N ALA A 50 4.80 -1.83 0.25
CA ALA A 50 4.02 -0.59 0.21
C ALA A 50 3.13 -0.51 -1.03
N PHE A 51 3.62 -0.92 -2.21
CA PHE A 51 2.82 -0.98 -3.43
C PHE A 51 1.68 -1.99 -3.33
N LYS A 52 1.93 -3.17 -2.76
CA LYS A 52 0.89 -4.18 -2.57
C LYS A 52 -0.23 -3.68 -1.66
N GLU A 53 0.12 -3.07 -0.53
CA GLU A 53 -0.89 -2.55 0.39
C GLU A 53 -1.59 -1.33 -0.20
N GLY A 54 -0.86 -0.41 -0.85
CA GLY A 54 -1.43 0.76 -1.52
C GLY A 54 -2.40 0.39 -2.64
N LEU A 55 -2.05 -0.57 -3.50
CA LEU A 55 -2.93 -1.08 -4.56
C LEU A 55 -4.18 -1.75 -3.99
N LYS A 56 -4.04 -2.53 -2.91
CA LYS A 56 -5.16 -3.18 -2.24
C LYS A 56 -6.13 -2.16 -1.62
N ILE A 57 -5.61 -1.12 -0.95
CA ILE A 57 -6.42 -0.06 -0.37
C ILE A 57 -7.12 0.73 -1.48
N HIS A 58 -6.38 1.14 -2.51
CA HIS A 58 -6.93 1.84 -3.67
C HIS A 58 -8.05 1.04 -4.34
N ASP A 59 -7.84 -0.26 -4.62
CA ASP A 59 -8.87 -1.10 -5.23
C ASP A 59 -10.12 -1.20 -4.33
N SER A 60 -9.96 -1.26 -3.01
CA SER A 60 -11.09 -1.21 -2.08
C SER A 60 -11.82 0.13 -2.06
N GLU A 61 -11.12 1.25 -2.23
CA GLU A 61 -11.72 2.59 -2.32
C GLU A 61 -12.53 2.73 -3.60
N ILE A 62 -11.96 2.28 -4.73
CA ILE A 62 -12.63 2.24 -6.03
C ILE A 62 -13.87 1.33 -5.97
N ASP A 63 -13.77 0.16 -5.35
CA ASP A 63 -14.91 -0.75 -5.18
C ASP A 63 -16.02 -0.10 -4.34
N ALA A 64 -15.67 0.66 -3.30
CA ALA A 64 -16.66 1.38 -2.50
C ALA A 64 -17.38 2.49 -3.30
N ILE A 65 -16.66 3.19 -4.17
CA ILE A 65 -17.23 4.23 -5.04
C ILE A 65 -18.15 3.62 -6.10
N THR A 66 -17.68 2.58 -6.79
CA THR A 66 -18.40 1.96 -7.91
C THR A 66 -19.60 1.13 -7.47
N ASN A 67 -19.60 0.59 -6.25
CA ASN A 67 -20.74 -0.15 -5.69
C ASN A 67 -21.70 0.75 -4.88
N ASN A 68 -21.48 2.07 -4.83
CA ASN A 68 -22.41 2.98 -4.17
C ASN A 68 -23.75 2.99 -4.92
N THR A 69 -24.85 2.69 -4.22
CA THR A 69 -26.20 2.62 -4.79
C THR A 69 -26.91 3.97 -4.84
N GLU A 70 -26.36 5.00 -4.21
CA GLU A 70 -26.91 6.36 -4.26
C GLU A 70 -26.74 6.97 -5.65
N ALA A 71 -27.55 7.98 -5.97
CA ALA A 71 -27.35 8.74 -7.20
C ALA A 71 -25.96 9.41 -7.18
N PRO A 72 -25.22 9.40 -8.30
CA PRO A 72 -23.88 9.99 -8.33
C PRO A 72 -23.93 11.50 -8.12
N THR A 73 -23.12 11.97 -7.17
CA THR A 73 -22.87 13.38 -6.87
C THR A 73 -21.38 13.69 -7.05
N PHE A 74 -21.04 14.97 -7.02
CA PHE A 74 -19.64 15.38 -7.06
C PHE A 74 -18.85 14.76 -5.88
N GLU A 75 -19.43 14.74 -4.68
CA GLU A 75 -18.79 14.26 -3.46
C GLU A 75 -18.57 12.74 -3.46
N ASN A 76 -19.60 11.96 -3.82
CA ASN A 76 -19.54 10.51 -3.74
C ASN A 76 -18.82 9.85 -4.94
N THR A 77 -18.57 10.62 -6.01
CA THR A 77 -17.92 10.14 -7.22
C THR A 77 -16.60 10.87 -7.47
N VAL A 78 -16.63 12.16 -7.84
CA VAL A 78 -15.44 12.88 -8.30
C VAL A 78 -14.46 13.14 -7.15
N LEU A 79 -14.94 13.68 -6.03
CA LEU A 79 -14.11 13.95 -4.86
C LEU A 79 -13.61 12.65 -4.23
N ALA A 80 -14.47 11.63 -4.15
CA ALA A 80 -14.06 10.32 -3.63
C ALA A 80 -12.95 9.69 -4.49
N LEU A 81 -13.05 9.77 -5.82
CA LEU A 81 -12.00 9.28 -6.72
C LEU A 81 -10.70 10.09 -6.57
N GLU A 82 -10.77 11.42 -6.45
CA GLU A 82 -9.57 12.26 -6.27
C GLU A 82 -8.85 11.98 -4.94
N LEU A 83 -9.59 11.61 -3.90
CA LEU A 83 -9.00 11.28 -2.60
C LEU A 83 -8.51 9.82 -2.49
N SER A 84 -8.92 8.96 -3.41
CA SER A 84 -8.49 7.56 -3.43
C SER A 84 -7.01 7.43 -3.80
N GLY A 85 -6.34 6.42 -3.24
CA GLY A 85 -4.95 6.10 -3.56
C GLY A 85 -3.88 6.83 -2.76
N GLU A 86 -4.21 7.62 -1.73
CA GLU A 86 -3.21 8.41 -0.95
C GLU A 86 -2.03 7.55 -0.45
N VAL A 87 -2.30 6.32 -0.01
CA VAL A 87 -1.27 5.38 0.46
C VAL A 87 -0.35 4.94 -0.69
N LEU A 88 -0.93 4.61 -1.84
CA LEU A 88 -0.15 4.21 -3.02
C LEU A 88 0.69 5.38 -3.52
N ASP A 89 0.11 6.57 -3.58
CA ASP A 89 0.77 7.81 -4.03
C ASP A 89 1.98 8.17 -3.17
N ARG A 90 1.90 7.94 -1.86
CA ARG A 90 3.05 8.18 -0.96
C ARG A 90 4.26 7.33 -1.36
N ALA A 91 4.04 6.04 -1.64
CA ALA A 91 5.09 5.12 -2.04
C ALA A 91 5.60 5.41 -3.45
N THR A 92 4.70 5.64 -4.42
CA THR A 92 5.06 5.87 -5.82
C THR A 92 5.80 7.18 -6.02
N ASN A 93 5.42 8.25 -5.32
CA ASN A 93 6.11 9.55 -5.40
C ASN A 93 7.57 9.45 -4.94
N VAL A 94 7.83 8.75 -3.83
CA VAL A 94 9.20 8.51 -3.36
C VAL A 94 9.95 7.61 -4.34
N PHE A 95 9.30 6.53 -4.80
CA PHE A 95 9.91 5.58 -5.73
C PHE A 95 10.37 6.26 -7.02
N TYR A 96 9.49 7.03 -7.67
CA TYR A 96 9.82 7.73 -8.91
C TYR A 96 10.81 8.88 -8.72
N ASN A 97 10.85 9.48 -7.53
CA ASN A 97 11.91 10.41 -7.18
C ASN A 97 13.28 9.70 -7.15
N LEU A 98 13.37 8.53 -6.52
CA LEU A 98 14.61 7.76 -6.44
C LEU A 98 15.01 7.15 -7.78
N THR A 99 14.09 6.57 -8.55
CA THR A 99 14.42 6.01 -9.88
C THR A 99 14.84 7.08 -10.87
N GLY A 100 14.35 8.32 -10.73
CA GLY A 100 14.75 9.46 -11.55
C GLY A 100 16.07 10.14 -11.13
N SER A 101 16.51 10.02 -9.88
CA SER A 101 17.65 10.78 -9.34
C SER A 101 18.83 9.93 -8.84
N SER A 102 18.55 8.77 -8.22
CA SER A 102 19.52 7.91 -7.55
C SER A 102 19.11 6.43 -7.65
N THR A 103 18.93 5.96 -8.88
CA THR A 103 18.47 4.59 -9.15
C THR A 103 19.54 3.54 -8.90
N ASN A 104 19.11 2.28 -8.81
CA ASN A 104 19.97 1.10 -8.68
C ASN A 104 19.30 -0.13 -9.33
N PRO A 105 20.01 -1.26 -9.49
CA PRO A 105 19.44 -2.46 -10.11
C PRO A 105 18.18 -3.02 -9.42
N THR A 106 18.07 -2.88 -8.10
CA THR A 106 16.89 -3.32 -7.34
C THR A 106 15.68 -2.49 -7.72
N LEU A 107 15.79 -1.16 -7.68
CA LEU A 107 14.70 -0.25 -8.03
C LEU A 107 14.29 -0.39 -9.51
N GLN A 108 15.24 -0.60 -10.42
CA GLN A 108 14.93 -0.86 -11.84
C GLN A 108 14.16 -2.18 -12.05
N ALA A 109 14.49 -3.22 -11.30
CA ALA A 109 13.76 -4.49 -11.36
C ALA A 109 12.32 -4.31 -10.88
N ILE A 110 12.12 -3.58 -9.78
CA ILE A 110 10.79 -3.23 -9.25
C ILE A 110 10.01 -2.39 -10.27
N GLU A 111 10.64 -1.38 -10.87
CA GLU A 111 9.99 -0.50 -11.86
C GLU A 111 9.47 -1.32 -13.05
N LYS A 112 10.27 -2.26 -13.55
CA LYS A 112 9.87 -3.16 -14.64
C LYS A 112 8.72 -4.08 -14.25
N GLU A 113 8.72 -4.62 -13.04
CA GLU A 113 7.65 -5.50 -12.54
C GLU A 113 6.33 -4.74 -12.39
N TYR A 114 6.37 -3.52 -11.85
CA TYR A 114 5.17 -2.75 -11.51
C TYR A 114 4.66 -1.83 -12.63
N ALA A 115 5.41 -1.64 -13.71
CA ALA A 115 5.04 -0.78 -14.84
C ALA A 115 3.61 -1.04 -15.34
N LEU A 116 3.23 -2.30 -15.54
CA LEU A 116 1.89 -2.65 -16.03
C LEU A 116 0.78 -2.35 -15.00
N TYR A 117 1.06 -2.54 -13.72
CA TYR A 117 0.10 -2.30 -12.64
C TYR A 117 -0.23 -0.81 -12.52
N PHE A 118 0.78 0.06 -12.61
CA PHE A 118 0.58 1.50 -12.51
C PHE A 118 -0.11 2.12 -13.72
N LEU A 119 0.12 1.58 -14.92
CA LEU A 119 -0.61 2.01 -16.13
C LEU A 119 -2.13 1.77 -16.05
N ARG A 120 -2.57 0.79 -15.25
CA ARG A 120 -4.00 0.46 -15.07
C ARG A 120 -4.78 1.57 -14.34
N ILE A 121 -4.16 2.24 -13.37
CA ILE A 121 -4.83 3.17 -12.44
C ILE A 121 -5.51 4.35 -13.16
N PRO A 122 -4.82 5.16 -14.00
CA PRO A 122 -5.47 6.30 -14.66
C PRO A 122 -6.56 5.87 -15.65
N ILE A 123 -6.44 4.67 -16.22
CA ILE A 123 -7.44 4.13 -17.14
C ILE A 123 -8.75 3.83 -16.40
N ILE A 124 -8.67 3.24 -15.19
CA ILE A 124 -9.84 2.96 -14.34
C ILE A 124 -10.58 4.26 -14.01
N PHE A 125 -9.87 5.32 -13.60
CA PHE A 125 -10.47 6.61 -13.29
C PHE A 125 -11.29 7.19 -14.46
N ILE A 126 -10.72 7.19 -15.67
CA ILE A 126 -11.39 7.69 -16.88
C ILE A 126 -12.63 6.85 -17.22
N LEU A 127 -12.54 5.53 -17.08
CA LEU A 127 -13.67 4.63 -17.34
C LEU A 127 -14.81 4.87 -16.33
N ILE A 128 -14.50 4.98 -15.04
CA ILE A 128 -15.50 5.20 -13.99
C ILE A 128 -16.26 6.50 -14.24
N LEU A 129 -15.55 7.60 -14.49
CA LEU A 129 -16.20 8.88 -14.78
C LEU A 129 -17.09 8.81 -16.02
N LYS A 130 -16.66 8.07 -17.06
CA LYS A 130 -17.44 7.93 -18.29
C LYS A 130 -18.69 7.09 -18.13
N PHE A 131 -18.70 6.08 -17.25
CA PHE A 131 -19.85 5.18 -17.04
C PHE A 131 -20.82 5.65 -15.96
N ILE A 132 -20.36 6.42 -14.97
CA ILE A 132 -21.20 6.86 -13.84
C ILE A 132 -21.88 8.21 -14.12
N ILE A 133 -21.24 9.11 -14.89
CA ILE A 133 -21.74 10.48 -15.09
C ILE A 133 -22.56 10.63 -16.38
N VAL A 134 -22.40 9.72 -17.36
CA VAL A 134 -23.10 9.73 -18.67
C VAL A 134 -24.11 8.60 -18.73
#